data_AF-A0A4C1TXS5-F1
#
_entry.id   AF-A0A4C1TXS5-F1
#
_cell.length_a   1.000
_cell.length_b   1.000
_cell.length_c   1.000
_cell.angle_alpha   90.00
_cell.angle_beta   90.00
_cell.angle_gamma   90.00
#
_symmetry.space_group_name_H-M   'P 1'
#
loop_
_entity.id
_entity.type
_entity.pdbx_description
1 polymer ?
#
loop_
_entity_poly.entity_id
_entity_poly.type
_entity_poly.pdbx_seq_one_letter_code
_entity_poly.pdbx_strand_id
1 'polypeptide(L)'
;MKENIVHCSQFSNLSQVECLGEDIQIYVQHLIALHDDFKFRFGNIRSMEIPPWIMNPFDETKIENVILQEELLELSANEELKVTFKRGYQKFWLQEKIPEKYPGLWEIV
;
A
#
# COMPACT_ATOMS: atom_id res chain seq x y z
N MET A 1 -26.02 -10.51 -42.97
CA MET A 1 -24.79 -10.39 -42.16
C MET A 1 -25.19 -10.87 -40.76
N LYS A 2 -24.66 -11.98 -40.27
CA LYS A 2 -25.05 -12.50 -38.95
C LYS A 2 -24.24 -11.73 -37.90
N GLU A 3 -24.90 -10.96 -37.07
CA GLU A 3 -24.27 -10.32 -35.91
C GLU A 3 -23.78 -11.43 -34.97
N ASN A 4 -22.48 -11.44 -34.67
CA ASN A 4 -21.88 -12.37 -33.72
C ASN A 4 -22.23 -11.90 -32.31
N ILE A 5 -23.42 -12.26 -31.85
CA ILE A 5 -23.87 -12.06 -30.48
C ILE A 5 -23.08 -13.02 -29.60
N VAL A 6 -22.32 -12.48 -28.65
CA VAL A 6 -21.53 -13.25 -27.70
C VAL A 6 -22.18 -13.17 -26.33
N HIS A 7 -22.37 -14.32 -25.69
CA HIS A 7 -23.00 -14.37 -24.37
C HIS A 7 -21.99 -13.91 -23.30
N CYS A 8 -22.25 -12.76 -22.66
CA CYS A 8 -21.41 -12.19 -21.60
C CYS A 8 -21.53 -12.92 -20.24
N SER A 9 -21.59 -14.27 -20.25
CA SER A 9 -21.75 -15.08 -19.03
C SER A 9 -20.59 -14.97 -18.03
N GLN A 10 -19.42 -14.49 -18.46
CA GLN A 10 -18.26 -14.22 -17.59
C GLN A 10 -18.45 -12.97 -16.71
N PHE A 11 -19.40 -12.10 -17.05
CA PHE A 11 -19.68 -10.87 -16.31
C PHE A 11 -21.10 -10.95 -15.76
N SER A 12 -21.22 -11.25 -14.46
CA SER A 12 -22.51 -11.41 -13.77
C SER A 12 -23.45 -10.22 -13.96
N ASN A 13 -22.89 -9.00 -14.01
CA ASN A 13 -23.64 -7.76 -14.22
C ASN A 13 -24.08 -7.51 -15.68
N LEU A 14 -23.53 -8.25 -16.64
CA LEU A 14 -23.86 -8.13 -18.07
C LEU A 14 -24.57 -9.39 -18.61
N SER A 15 -24.94 -10.30 -17.71
CA SER A 15 -25.54 -11.60 -18.06
C SER A 15 -26.87 -11.51 -18.81
N GLN A 16 -27.57 -10.37 -18.72
CA GLN A 16 -28.86 -10.09 -19.36
C GLN A 16 -28.76 -9.13 -20.56
N VAL A 17 -27.56 -8.64 -20.88
CA VAL A 17 -27.35 -7.70 -21.99
C VAL A 17 -26.89 -8.48 -23.22
N GLU A 18 -27.60 -8.32 -24.35
CA GLU A 18 -27.08 -8.75 -25.64
C GLU A 18 -25.89 -7.88 -25.99
N CYS A 19 -24.70 -8.47 -25.93
CA CYS A 19 -23.45 -7.76 -26.17
C CYS A 19 -22.97 -8.11 -27.57
N LEU A 20 -22.81 -7.11 -28.42
CA LEU A 20 -22.17 -7.30 -29.71
C LEU A 20 -20.69 -7.59 -29.46
N GLY A 21 -20.05 -8.40 -30.31
CA GLY A 21 -18.62 -8.67 -30.17
C GLY A 21 -17.75 -7.40 -30.11
N GLU A 22 -18.20 -6.32 -30.74
CA GLU A 22 -17.55 -5.00 -30.70
C GLU A 22 -17.63 -4.33 -29.32
N ASP A 23 -18.78 -4.45 -28.63
CA ASP A 23 -18.97 -3.89 -27.28
C ASP A 23 -18.05 -4.58 -26.26
N ILE A 24 -17.91 -5.90 -26.38
CA ILE A 24 -16.99 -6.68 -25.55
C ILE A 24 -15.55 -6.25 -25.79
N GLN A 25 -15.18 -6.01 -27.05
CA GLN A 25 -13.83 -5.55 -27.40
C GLN A 25 -13.51 -4.19 -26.77
N ILE A 26 -14.45 -3.24 -26.82
CA ILE A 26 -14.31 -1.91 -26.20
C ILE A 26 -14.15 -2.04 -24.68
N TYR A 27 -14.95 -2.91 -24.05
CA TYR A 27 -14.87 -3.15 -22.61
C TYR A 27 -13.53 -3.77 -22.20
N VAL A 28 -13.04 -4.76 -22.95
CA VAL A 28 -11.73 -5.38 -22.74
C VAL A 28 -10.61 -4.34 -22.86
N GLN A 29 -10.67 -3.47 -23.88
CA GLN A 29 -9.71 -2.38 -24.03
C GLN A 29 -9.72 -1.42 -22.83
N HIS A 30 -10.90 -1.08 -22.31
CA HIS A 30 -11.01 -0.25 -21.10
C HIS A 30 -10.39 -0.93 -19.88
N LEU A 31 -10.64 -2.23 -19.68
CA LEU A 31 -10.06 -2.98 -18.56
C LEU A 31 -8.53 -3.05 -18.65
N ILE A 32 -7.97 -3.23 -19.85
CA ILE A 32 -6.52 -3.20 -20.07
C ILE A 32 -5.96 -1.82 -19.71
N ALA A 33 -6.57 -0.75 -20.23
CA ALA A 33 -6.15 0.62 -19.94
C ALA A 33 -6.23 0.93 -18.44
N LEU A 34 -7.30 0.51 -17.76
CA LEU A 34 -7.47 0.68 -16.32
C LEU A 34 -6.39 -0.08 -15.54
N HIS A 35 -6.12 -1.33 -15.90
CA HIS A 35 -5.08 -2.12 -15.27
C HIS A 35 -3.69 -1.51 -15.45
N ASP A 36 -3.37 -1.00 -16.64
CA ASP A 36 -2.09 -0.37 -16.91
C ASP A 36 -1.95 0.97 -16.16
N ASP A 37 -3.04 1.74 -16.07
CA ASP A 37 -3.12 2.95 -15.24
C ASP A 37 -2.90 2.64 -13.76
N PHE A 38 -3.51 1.59 -13.21
CA PHE A 38 -3.28 1.15 -11.83
C PHE A 38 -1.84 0.72 -11.59
N LYS A 39 -1.26 -0.05 -12.52
CA LYS A 39 0.15 -0.45 -12.43
C LYS A 39 1.09 0.75 -12.44
N PHE A 40 0.79 1.76 -13.25
CA PHE A 40 1.59 2.97 -13.32
C PHE A 40 1.44 3.82 -12.06
N ARG A 41 0.20 4.13 -11.65
CA ARG A 41 -0.10 4.98 -10.49
C ARG A 41 0.40 4.41 -9.17
N PHE A 42 0.34 3.10 -9.00
CA PHE A 42 0.72 2.41 -7.76
C PHE A 42 2.00 1.59 -7.87
N GLY A 43 2.77 1.80 -8.96
CA GLY A 43 4.04 1.10 -9.17
C GLY A 43 5.02 1.35 -8.03
N ASN A 44 5.04 2.57 -7.50
CA ASN A 44 5.86 2.98 -6.35
C ASN A 44 5.53 2.19 -5.08
N ILE A 45 4.24 2.04 -4.73
CA ILE A 45 3.80 1.27 -3.55
C ILE A 45 4.19 -0.19 -3.74
N ARG A 46 4.00 -0.73 -4.95
CA ARG A 46 4.37 -2.10 -5.26
C ARG A 46 5.87 -2.36 -5.14
N SER A 47 6.71 -1.37 -5.46
CA SER A 47 8.17 -1.45 -5.36
C SER A 47 8.71 -0.90 -4.04
N MET A 48 7.86 -0.53 -3.10
CA MET A 48 8.27 0.11 -1.86
C MET A 48 8.97 -0.90 -0.95
N GLU A 49 10.18 -0.57 -0.52
CA GLU A 49 10.89 -1.32 0.50
C GLU A 49 10.53 -0.73 1.86
N ILE A 50 9.93 -1.55 2.73
CA ILE A 50 9.62 -1.15 4.10
C ILE A 50 10.88 -1.34 4.94
N PRO A 51 11.44 -0.26 5.53
CA PRO A 51 12.59 -0.38 6.40
C PRO A 51 12.30 -1.31 7.60
N PRO A 52 13.25 -2.18 8.01
CA PRO A 52 13.04 -3.13 9.12
C PRO A 52 12.60 -2.46 10.43
N TRP A 53 13.06 -1.24 10.68
CA TRP A 53 12.73 -0.48 11.88
C TRP A 53 11.26 -0.05 11.94
N ILE A 54 10.53 0.03 10.82
CA ILE A 54 9.08 0.28 10.86
C ILE A 54 8.35 -0.92 11.48
N MET A 55 8.83 -2.12 11.17
CA MET A 55 8.25 -3.37 11.71
C MET A 55 8.65 -3.57 13.16
N ASN A 56 9.90 -3.27 13.51
CA ASN A 56 10.39 -3.29 14.87
C ASN A 56 11.45 -2.20 15.12
N PRO A 57 11.07 -1.05 15.71
CA PRO A 57 12.01 0.06 15.94
C PRO A 57 12.95 -0.19 17.13
N PHE A 58 12.79 -1.31 17.84
CA PHE A 58 13.62 -1.68 18.99
C PHE A 58 14.75 -2.65 18.63
N ASP A 59 14.76 -3.19 17.40
CA ASP A 59 15.86 -4.00 16.91
C ASP A 59 17.00 -3.12 16.38
N GLU A 60 18.23 -3.60 16.50
CA GLU A 60 19.39 -2.91 15.96
C GLU A 60 19.29 -2.78 14.43
N THR A 61 19.01 -1.58 13.96
CA THR A 61 18.95 -1.24 12.53
C THR A 61 19.96 -0.16 12.22
N LYS A 62 20.82 -0.39 11.22
CA LYS A 62 21.75 0.64 10.73
C LYS A 62 21.03 1.53 9.72
N ILE A 63 21.00 2.82 9.99
CA ILE A 63 20.45 3.84 9.10
C ILE A 63 21.54 4.87 8.83
N GLU A 64 21.72 5.26 7.57
CA GLU A 64 22.75 6.23 7.16
C GLU A 64 22.36 7.68 7.50
N ASN A 65 21.05 7.97 7.54
CA ASN A 65 20.54 9.27 7.93
C ASN A 65 20.71 9.47 9.46
N VAL A 66 21.55 10.44 9.82
CA VAL A 66 21.90 10.77 11.20
C VAL A 66 20.68 11.14 12.04
N ILE A 67 19.74 11.91 11.49
CA ILE A 67 18.53 12.35 12.21
C ILE A 67 17.68 11.14 12.59
N LEU A 68 17.44 10.23 11.62
CA LEU A 68 16.67 9.02 11.86
C LEU A 68 17.37 8.08 12.85
N GLN A 69 18.70 8.01 12.78
CA GLN A 69 19.49 7.19 13.69
C GLN A 69 19.40 7.71 15.13
N GLU A 70 19.46 9.03 15.35
CA GLU A 70 19.29 9.65 16.66
C GLU A 70 17.89 9.40 17.22
N GLU A 71 16.84 9.62 16.42
CA GLU A 71 15.45 9.39 16.83
C GLU A 71 15.19 7.92 17.17
N LEU A 72 15.70 6.97 16.38
CA LEU A 72 15.59 5.54 16.70
C LEU A 72 16.35 5.16 17.96
N LEU A 73 17.51 5.77 18.21
CA LEU A 73 18.27 5.51 19.42
C LEU A 73 17.48 5.99 20.65
N GLU A 74 16.88 7.18 20.59
CA GLU A 74 16.03 7.67 21.68
C GLU A 74 14.76 6.81 21.85
N LEU A 75 14.10 6.46 20.75
CA LEU A 75 12.90 5.62 20.76
C LEU A 75 13.21 4.24 21.35
N SER A 76 14.31 3.61 20.93
CA SER A 76 14.71 2.28 21.39
C SER A 76 15.13 2.24 22.86
N ALA A 77 15.63 3.35 23.41
CA ALA A 77 15.92 3.52 24.83
C ALA A 77 14.66 3.74 25.70
N ASN A 78 13.49 3.98 25.09
CA ASN A 78 12.26 4.25 25.82
C ASN A 78 11.50 2.96 26.18
N GLU A 79 11.66 2.51 27.43
CA GLU A 79 11.01 1.31 27.95
C GLU A 79 9.47 1.42 28.00
N GLU A 80 8.90 2.61 28.18
CA GLU A 80 7.45 2.79 28.15
C GLU A 80 6.90 2.49 26.74
N LEU A 81 7.61 2.96 25.71
CA LEU A 81 7.23 2.71 24.32
C LEU A 81 7.32 1.22 23.97
N LYS A 82 8.30 0.47 24.50
CA LYS A 82 8.36 -0.99 24.36
C LYS A 82 7.11 -1.69 24.89
N VAL A 83 6.56 -1.20 26.01
CA VAL A 83 5.30 -1.75 26.56
C VAL A 83 4.14 -1.47 25.62
N THR A 84 4.04 -0.25 25.07
CA THR A 84 2.96 0.11 24.12
C THR A 84 3.06 -0.65 22.80
N PHE A 85 4.27 -0.95 22.33
CA PHE A 85 4.52 -1.68 21.09
C PHE A 85 3.95 -3.10 21.10
N LYS A 86 3.77 -3.72 22.28
CA LYS A 86 3.09 -5.03 22.43
C LYS A 86 1.66 -5.07 21.86
N ARG A 87 1.06 -3.90 21.58
CA ARG A 87 -0.26 -3.77 20.94
C ARG A 87 -0.21 -3.84 19.40
N GLY A 88 0.99 -3.99 18.82
CA GLY A 88 1.24 -4.07 17.38
C GLY A 88 1.81 -2.77 16.81
N TYR A 89 2.65 -2.90 15.77
CA TYR A 89 3.34 -1.76 15.14
C TYR A 89 2.37 -0.73 14.52
N GLN A 90 1.24 -1.15 13.95
CA GLN A 90 0.28 -0.18 13.37
C GLN A 90 -0.27 0.78 14.44
N LYS A 91 -0.71 0.24 15.57
CA LYS A 91 -1.21 1.05 16.68
C LYS A 91 -0.10 1.84 17.35
N PHE A 92 1.12 1.32 17.33
CA PHE A 92 2.27 1.99 17.91
C PHE A 92 2.54 3.32 17.19
N TRP A 93 2.69 3.28 15.87
CA TRP A 93 3.01 4.44 15.05
C TRP A 93 1.88 5.48 14.99
N LEU A 94 0.62 5.04 14.99
CA LEU A 94 -0.55 5.93 14.97
C LEU A 94 -0.83 6.67 16.29
N GLN A 95 0.04 6.57 17.30
CA GLN A 95 -0.10 7.32 18.55
C GLN A 95 0.24 8.80 18.32
N GLU A 96 -0.60 9.72 18.82
CA GLU A 96 -0.44 11.18 18.67
C GLU A 96 0.95 11.69 19.13
N LYS A 97 1.53 11.06 20.15
CA LYS A 97 2.85 11.42 20.68
C LYS A 97 4.03 11.05 19.78
N ILE A 98 3.86 10.14 18.82
CA ILE A 98 4.96 9.66 17.97
C ILE A 98 5.36 10.69 16.92
N PRO A 99 4.44 11.26 16.11
CA PRO A 99 4.77 12.34 15.17
C PRO A 99 5.43 13.56 15.81
N GLU A 100 4.99 13.94 17.01
CA GLU A 100 5.53 15.11 17.70
C GLU A 100 6.95 14.88 18.23
N LYS A 101 7.21 13.66 18.70
CA LYS A 101 8.48 13.31 19.37
C LYS A 101 9.55 12.81 18.40
N TYR A 102 9.13 12.13 17.33
CA TYR A 102 10.02 11.51 16.35
C TYR A 102 9.59 11.90 14.92
N PRO A 103 9.63 13.21 14.58
CA PRO A 103 9.13 13.71 13.30
C PRO A 103 9.88 13.13 12.10
N GLY A 104 11.19 12.89 12.20
CA GLY A 104 11.98 12.30 11.11
C GLY A 104 11.54 10.87 10.79
N LEU A 105 11.31 10.05 11.82
CA LEU A 105 10.77 8.70 11.64
C LEU A 105 9.35 8.73 11.09
N TRP A 106 8.52 9.66 11.57
CA TRP A 106 7.12 9.77 11.13
C TRP A 106 6.98 10.19 9.66
N GLU A 107 7.90 10.98 9.11
CA GLU A 107 7.87 11.31 7.67
C GLU A 107 8.00 10.08 6.74
N ILE A 108 8.49 8.96 7.28
CA ILE A 108 8.72 7.73 6.52
C ILE A 108 7.62 6.68 6.75
N VAL A 109 6.85 6.81 7.84
CA VAL A 109 5.79 5.87 8.25
C VAL A 109 4.45 6.24 7.63
#